data_AF-A0A5C7EUC6-F1
#
_entry.id   AF-A0A5C7EUC6-F1
#
_cell.length_a   1.000
_cell.length_b   1.000
_cell.length_c   1.000
_cell.angle_alpha   90.00
_cell.angle_beta   90.00
_cell.angle_gamma   90.00
#
_symmetry.space_group_name_H-M   'P 1'
#
loop_
_entity.id
_entity.type
_entity.pdbx_description
1 polymer ?
#
loop_
_entity_poly.entity_id
_entity_poly.type
_entity_poly.pdbx_seq_one_letter_code
_entity_poly.pdbx_strand_id
1 'polypeptide(L)'
;MRRLTWTGIRRAIAVVLVLLGTAAASGSAVLGIRHGQELRGAGAVDSPAIPDTAYAGELPRVGRFETDVTYSCYGMAGNGEVSSHMLWDDAWFDGDPRVYNHDLARASSVLAALAYAESGFYQSGSKTPPYMENVLHQLGFDMVETGSYRFRSEVVDEVLDVMTQQSDGVAYGLARKELMPAPDGTPRELIAVSVRGSYGSEWLSNFNLGAGEAAAAAEALADERSHDHTGYQVAALEILGELDAWVDEADARGAEVSVLLTGHSRGGAVAGLLAAMLDDRAAAGTGEDARTEADAAAQAPMQRAPRVFAYTFASPRTTLNARGNDARYGNIFNIVNPADLVTNLPLESWGYVRYGVDVPLPSLDDEGFGERFAAMQDAFEHLTGGRDSYDAEAETAIDGVVAELARTVPTAGALMTPRGVASVAAACALRINPTRILRGHYPSVYIAWMESLPGLAVDAGRPA
;
A
#
# COMPACT_ATOMS: atom_id res chain seq x y z
N MET A 1 -36.11 46.66 -0.07
CA MET A 1 -35.77 45.38 -0.76
C MET A 1 -34.43 44.76 -0.34
N ARG A 2 -33.38 45.49 0.08
CA ARG A 2 -32.08 44.91 0.51
C ARG A 2 -32.05 44.16 1.86
N ARG A 3 -33.01 44.36 2.77
CA ARG A 3 -33.05 43.66 4.08
C ARG A 3 -33.73 42.29 4.03
N LEU A 4 -34.52 42.00 3.00
CA LEU A 4 -35.26 40.74 2.86
C LEU A 4 -34.38 39.60 2.29
N THR A 5 -33.36 39.94 1.50
CA THR A 5 -32.42 38.98 0.90
C THR A 5 -31.39 38.47 1.91
N TRP A 6 -30.99 39.30 2.87
CA TRP A 6 -29.96 38.96 3.85
C TRP A 6 -30.47 38.05 4.98
N THR A 7 -31.73 38.20 5.39
CA THR A 7 -32.41 37.26 6.29
C THR A 7 -32.65 35.90 5.62
N GLY A 8 -32.91 35.86 4.32
CA GLY A 8 -33.00 34.62 3.54
C GLY A 8 -31.68 33.85 3.50
N ILE A 9 -30.57 34.54 3.21
CA ILE A 9 -29.22 33.95 3.19
C ILE A 9 -28.82 33.43 4.58
N ARG A 10 -29.08 34.19 5.65
CA ARG A 10 -28.80 33.75 7.02
C ARG A 10 -29.61 32.52 7.45
N ARG A 11 -30.87 32.44 7.04
CA ARG A 11 -31.71 31.25 7.29
C ARG A 11 -31.23 30.04 6.49
N ALA A 12 -30.81 30.23 5.24
CA ALA A 12 -30.22 29.17 4.44
C ALA A 12 -28.90 28.66 5.05
N ILE A 13 -28.01 29.55 5.48
CA ILE A 13 -26.77 29.18 6.18
C ILE A 13 -27.07 28.45 7.50
N ALA A 14 -28.04 28.92 8.29
CA ALA A 14 -28.43 28.26 9.53
C ALA A 14 -29.02 26.86 9.28
N VAL A 15 -29.84 26.67 8.24
CA VAL A 15 -30.37 25.36 7.86
C VAL A 15 -29.24 24.43 7.41
N VAL A 16 -28.29 24.92 6.60
CA VAL A 16 -27.11 24.13 6.19
C VAL A 16 -26.27 23.74 7.41
N LEU A 17 -26.03 24.65 8.35
CA LEU A 17 -25.28 24.35 9.58
C LEU A 17 -26.01 23.35 10.48
N VAL A 18 -27.34 23.42 10.58
CA VAL A 18 -28.15 22.43 11.33
C VAL A 18 -28.10 21.07 10.65
N LEU A 19 -28.21 21.01 9.32
CA LEU A 19 -28.11 19.77 8.55
C LEU A 19 -26.72 19.14 8.70
N LEU A 20 -25.66 19.95 8.61
CA LEU A 20 -24.28 19.53 8.87
C LEU A 20 -24.12 19.02 10.31
N GLY A 21 -24.67 19.72 11.30
CA GLY A 21 -24.64 19.30 12.70
C GLY A 21 -25.39 18.01 12.97
N THR A 22 -26.55 17.80 12.33
CA THR A 22 -27.30 16.54 12.43
C THR A 22 -26.58 15.39 11.73
N ALA A 23 -25.99 15.63 10.56
CA ALA A 23 -25.20 14.62 9.85
C ALA A 23 -23.96 14.23 10.66
N ALA A 24 -23.28 15.21 11.28
CA ALA A 24 -22.15 14.97 12.17
C ALA A 24 -22.56 14.15 13.40
N ALA A 25 -23.66 14.51 14.07
CA ALA A 25 -24.14 13.77 15.25
C ALA A 25 -24.61 12.34 14.92
N SER A 26 -25.30 12.16 13.80
CA SER A 26 -25.67 10.83 13.29
C SER A 26 -24.44 10.01 12.91
N GLY A 27 -23.44 10.64 12.27
CA GLY A 27 -22.14 10.04 12.02
C GLY A 27 -21.49 9.57 13.32
N SER A 28 -21.28 10.46 14.30
CA SER A 28 -20.71 10.12 15.61
C SER A 28 -21.45 9.02 16.35
N ALA A 29 -22.79 8.94 16.23
CA ALA A 29 -23.57 7.86 16.82
C ALA A 29 -23.32 6.51 16.12
N VAL A 30 -23.28 6.49 14.79
CA VAL A 30 -22.93 5.28 14.01
C VAL A 30 -21.52 4.83 14.35
N LEU A 31 -20.57 5.77 14.37
CA LEU A 31 -19.17 5.55 14.78
C LEU A 31 -19.07 4.97 16.20
N GLY A 32 -19.81 5.52 17.17
CA GLY A 32 -19.84 5.01 18.54
C GLY A 32 -20.49 3.62 18.69
N ILE A 33 -21.53 3.33 17.90
CA ILE A 33 -22.14 1.99 17.86
C ILE A 33 -21.16 0.99 17.27
N ARG A 34 -20.46 1.36 16.19
CA ARG A 34 -19.51 0.51 15.49
C ARG A 34 -18.25 0.24 16.31
N HIS A 35 -17.72 1.25 17.00
CA HIS A 35 -16.65 1.08 17.97
C HIS A 35 -17.08 0.16 19.14
N GLY A 36 -18.31 0.32 19.62
CA GLY A 36 -18.86 -0.59 20.64
C GLY A 36 -19.12 -2.02 20.14
N GLN A 37 -19.21 -2.24 18.83
CA GLN A 37 -19.29 -3.55 18.19
C GLN A 37 -17.91 -4.21 18.12
N GLU A 38 -16.89 -3.47 17.67
CA GLU A 38 -15.48 -3.87 17.61
C GLU A 38 -14.97 -4.32 18.99
N LEU A 39 -15.14 -3.51 20.03
CA LEU A 39 -14.72 -3.84 21.40
C LEU A 39 -15.39 -5.11 21.97
N ARG A 40 -16.53 -5.51 21.43
CA ARG A 40 -17.27 -6.72 21.84
C ARG A 40 -17.08 -7.89 20.89
N GLY A 41 -16.29 -7.73 19.82
CA GLY A 41 -16.14 -8.72 18.76
C GLY A 41 -17.45 -9.05 18.03
N ALA A 42 -18.44 -8.15 18.03
CA ALA A 42 -19.77 -8.38 17.48
C ALA A 42 -19.93 -7.70 16.11
N GLY A 43 -20.48 -8.39 15.11
CA GLY A 43 -20.83 -7.78 13.82
C GLY A 43 -19.68 -7.65 12.80
N ALA A 44 -18.56 -8.36 13.01
CA ALA A 44 -17.60 -8.65 11.95
C ALA A 44 -18.06 -9.84 11.11
N VAL A 45 -17.66 -9.82 9.84
CA VAL A 45 -17.72 -10.98 8.95
C VAL A 45 -16.56 -11.90 9.31
N ASP A 46 -16.84 -13.18 9.55
CA ASP A 46 -15.80 -14.19 9.81
C ASP A 46 -14.96 -14.43 8.56
N SER A 47 -13.68 -14.75 8.76
CA SER A 47 -12.82 -15.13 7.65
C SER A 47 -13.45 -16.29 6.89
N PRO A 48 -13.21 -16.38 5.56
CA PRO A 48 -13.76 -17.46 4.76
C PRO A 48 -13.43 -18.82 5.40
N ALA A 49 -14.43 -19.69 5.47
CA ALA A 49 -14.16 -21.07 5.76
C ALA A 49 -13.40 -21.64 4.55
N ILE A 50 -12.27 -22.30 4.79
CA ILE A 50 -11.54 -23.05 3.76
C ILE A 50 -12.58 -23.92 3.03
N PRO A 51 -12.81 -23.73 1.72
CA PRO A 51 -13.80 -24.55 1.05
C PRO A 51 -13.27 -25.98 0.96
N ASP A 52 -13.73 -26.85 1.86
CA ASP A 52 -13.45 -28.31 1.92
C ASP A 52 -13.72 -29.05 0.60
N THR A 53 -14.28 -28.38 -0.43
CA THR A 53 -14.73 -28.99 -1.69
C THR A 53 -14.21 -28.30 -2.96
N ALA A 54 -13.70 -27.06 -2.90
CA ALA A 54 -13.21 -26.37 -4.10
C ALA A 54 -11.77 -26.77 -4.45
N TYR A 55 -10.96 -27.14 -3.44
CA TYR A 55 -9.55 -27.51 -3.58
C TYR A 55 -9.24 -28.93 -3.08
N ALA A 56 -10.25 -29.67 -2.61
CA ALA A 56 -10.07 -31.03 -2.13
C ALA A 56 -9.80 -31.99 -3.29
N GLY A 57 -8.52 -32.23 -3.57
CA GLY A 57 -8.04 -33.23 -4.52
C GLY A 57 -6.92 -32.78 -5.46
N GLU A 58 -6.62 -31.48 -5.53
CA GLU A 58 -5.50 -30.95 -6.30
C GLU A 58 -4.33 -30.65 -5.35
N LEU A 59 -3.14 -31.17 -5.68
CA LEU A 59 -1.91 -30.78 -4.97
C LEU A 59 -1.69 -29.27 -5.20
N PRO A 60 -1.18 -28.53 -4.19
CA PRO A 60 -0.80 -27.13 -4.38
C PRO A 60 0.05 -26.95 -5.63
N ARG A 61 -0.26 -25.96 -6.46
CA ARG A 61 0.49 -25.71 -7.70
C ARG A 61 1.91 -25.28 -7.36
N VAL A 62 2.89 -25.97 -7.94
CA VAL A 62 4.31 -25.68 -7.75
C VAL A 62 4.99 -25.36 -9.08
N GLY A 63 6.08 -24.60 -9.01
CA GLY A 63 6.92 -24.23 -10.16
C GLY A 63 6.34 -23.08 -10.98
N ARG A 64 6.57 -23.14 -12.30
CA ARG A 64 6.15 -22.11 -13.27
C ARG A 64 4.81 -22.46 -13.91
N PHE A 65 3.85 -21.55 -13.85
CA PHE A 65 2.55 -21.71 -14.50
C PHE A 65 1.89 -20.35 -14.79
N GLU A 66 0.91 -20.38 -15.68
CA GLU A 66 0.04 -19.24 -15.98
C GLU A 66 -1.36 -19.53 -15.46
N THR A 67 -2.07 -18.48 -15.05
CA THR A 67 -3.45 -18.57 -14.58
C THR A 67 -4.18 -17.24 -14.78
N ASP A 68 -5.48 -17.31 -15.05
CA ASP A 68 -6.32 -16.12 -15.07
C ASP A 68 -6.86 -15.89 -13.65
N VAL A 69 -6.68 -14.68 -13.13
CA VAL A 69 -7.13 -14.28 -11.79
C VAL A 69 -8.22 -13.24 -11.90
N THR A 70 -9.32 -13.45 -11.19
CA THR A 70 -10.48 -12.57 -11.20
C THR A 70 -10.60 -11.82 -9.88
N TYR A 71 -10.85 -10.52 -9.94
CA TYR A 71 -10.96 -9.66 -8.75
C TYR A 71 -11.75 -8.39 -9.07
N SER A 72 -12.24 -7.70 -8.05
CA SER A 72 -12.84 -6.38 -8.23
C SER A 72 -11.78 -5.28 -8.26
N CYS A 73 -11.90 -4.34 -9.20
CA CYS A 73 -11.04 -3.18 -9.30
C CYS A 73 -11.84 -1.88 -9.09
N TYR A 74 -11.25 -0.94 -8.36
CA TYR A 74 -11.87 0.36 -8.10
C TYR A 74 -11.98 1.20 -9.38
N GLY A 75 -13.05 1.99 -9.52
CA GLY A 75 -13.24 2.90 -10.66
C GLY A 75 -13.84 2.25 -11.90
N MET A 76 -14.26 0.98 -11.81
CA MET A 76 -14.80 0.20 -12.91
C MET A 76 -16.33 0.24 -13.00
N ALA A 77 -16.86 0.16 -14.24
CA ALA A 77 -18.29 0.07 -14.49
C ALA A 77 -18.85 -1.33 -14.12
N GLY A 78 -20.15 -1.42 -13.82
CA GLY A 78 -20.78 -2.72 -13.50
C GLY A 78 -20.49 -3.20 -12.08
N ASN A 79 -20.25 -4.50 -11.90
CA ASN A 79 -19.84 -5.09 -10.61
C ASN A 79 -18.35 -4.83 -10.29
N GLY A 80 -17.63 -4.17 -11.21
CA GLY A 80 -16.23 -3.82 -11.06
C GLY A 80 -15.26 -5.00 -11.19
N GLU A 81 -15.72 -6.17 -11.63
CA GLU A 81 -14.91 -7.37 -11.77
C GLU A 81 -14.06 -7.31 -13.04
N VAL A 82 -12.77 -7.62 -12.91
CA VAL A 82 -11.78 -7.70 -13.97
C VAL A 82 -11.04 -9.03 -13.89
N SER A 83 -10.39 -9.42 -14.97
CA SER A 83 -9.54 -10.61 -15.01
C SER A 83 -8.16 -10.25 -15.56
N SER A 84 -7.10 -10.68 -14.86
CA SER A 84 -5.72 -10.54 -15.30
C SER A 84 -5.12 -11.89 -15.63
N HIS A 85 -4.36 -11.96 -16.71
CA HIS A 85 -3.55 -13.13 -17.02
C HIS A 85 -2.22 -13.04 -16.27
N MET A 86 -1.98 -13.96 -15.35
CA MET A 86 -0.87 -13.91 -14.40
C MET A 86 0.09 -15.09 -14.62
N LEU A 87 1.35 -14.78 -14.90
CA LEU A 87 2.46 -15.72 -14.76
C LEU A 87 2.86 -15.80 -13.29
N TRP A 88 3.14 -17.01 -12.80
CA TRP A 88 3.76 -17.27 -11.52
C TRP A 88 4.92 -18.24 -11.70
N ASP A 89 6.06 -17.99 -11.04
CA ASP A 89 7.22 -18.87 -11.08
C ASP A 89 7.90 -18.92 -9.70
N ASP A 90 7.82 -20.06 -9.04
CA ASP A 90 8.48 -20.27 -7.75
C ASP A 90 10.00 -20.07 -7.82
N ALA A 91 10.62 -20.24 -9.01
CA ALA A 91 12.05 -20.05 -9.20
C ALA A 91 12.51 -18.58 -9.05
N TRP A 92 11.59 -17.61 -9.06
CA TRP A 92 11.94 -16.20 -8.80
C TRP A 92 12.56 -16.02 -7.41
N PHE A 93 12.18 -16.85 -6.44
CA PHE A 93 12.68 -16.80 -5.08
C PHE A 93 14.04 -17.52 -4.92
N ASP A 94 14.59 -18.09 -5.99
CA ASP A 94 15.97 -18.58 -6.02
C ASP A 94 16.97 -17.43 -6.27
N GLY A 95 16.56 -16.39 -7.00
CA GLY A 95 17.40 -15.29 -7.45
C GLY A 95 17.73 -14.24 -6.39
N ASP A 96 18.75 -13.42 -6.63
CA ASP A 96 19.12 -12.33 -5.72
C ASP A 96 17.94 -11.34 -5.56
N PRO A 97 17.42 -11.13 -4.33
CA PRO A 97 16.31 -10.20 -4.09
C PRO A 97 16.62 -8.75 -4.47
N ARG A 98 17.90 -8.38 -4.64
CA ARG A 98 18.33 -7.05 -5.08
C ARG A 98 18.30 -6.86 -6.60
N VAL A 99 17.95 -7.89 -7.36
CA VAL A 99 17.78 -7.81 -8.81
C VAL A 99 16.30 -7.67 -9.15
N TYR A 100 15.95 -6.56 -9.81
CA TYR A 100 14.57 -6.31 -10.23
C TYR A 100 14.07 -7.41 -11.18
N ASN A 101 12.94 -8.01 -10.82
CA ASN A 101 12.25 -9.00 -11.64
C ASN A 101 10.89 -8.44 -12.07
N HIS A 102 10.77 -8.14 -13.36
CA HIS A 102 9.57 -7.51 -13.90
C HIS A 102 8.34 -8.43 -13.87
N ASP A 103 8.51 -9.73 -14.11
CA ASP A 103 7.38 -10.67 -14.06
C ASP A 103 6.85 -10.81 -12.63
N LEU A 104 7.75 -10.84 -11.63
CA LEU A 104 7.37 -10.79 -10.22
C LEU A 104 6.70 -9.45 -9.88
N ALA A 105 7.21 -8.32 -10.38
CA ALA A 105 6.56 -7.03 -10.20
C ALA A 105 5.14 -7.02 -10.80
N ARG A 106 4.94 -7.61 -11.97
CA ARG A 106 3.61 -7.72 -12.60
C ARG A 106 2.67 -8.56 -11.72
N ALA A 107 3.13 -9.72 -11.26
CA ALA A 107 2.38 -10.54 -10.30
C ALA A 107 2.04 -9.77 -9.01
N SER A 108 3.02 -9.07 -8.42
CA SER A 108 2.86 -8.25 -7.22
C SER A 108 1.87 -7.10 -7.41
N SER A 109 1.76 -6.52 -8.61
CA SER A 109 0.80 -5.45 -8.89
C SER A 109 -0.65 -5.95 -8.81
N VAL A 110 -0.90 -7.18 -9.27
CA VAL A 110 -2.22 -7.83 -9.17
C VAL A 110 -2.50 -8.25 -7.73
N LEU A 111 -1.52 -8.79 -7.00
CA LEU A 111 -1.64 -9.07 -5.56
C LEU A 111 -1.94 -7.81 -4.75
N ALA A 112 -1.35 -6.66 -5.09
CA ALA A 112 -1.65 -5.38 -4.45
C ALA A 112 -3.10 -4.91 -4.72
N ALA A 113 -3.62 -5.15 -5.93
CA ALA A 113 -5.02 -4.86 -6.26
C ALA A 113 -6.00 -5.81 -5.54
N LEU A 114 -5.64 -7.09 -5.39
CA LEU A 114 -6.42 -8.08 -4.64
C LEU A 114 -6.65 -7.68 -3.19
N ALA A 115 -5.69 -6.96 -2.57
CA ALA A 115 -5.86 -6.46 -1.21
C ALA A 115 -7.06 -5.50 -1.09
N TYR A 116 -7.35 -4.72 -2.13
CA TYR A 116 -8.59 -3.93 -2.15
C TYR A 116 -9.80 -4.81 -2.36
N ALA A 117 -9.73 -5.73 -3.33
CA ALA A 117 -10.84 -6.60 -3.71
C ALA A 117 -11.38 -7.43 -2.53
N GLU A 118 -10.48 -7.92 -1.66
CA GLU A 118 -10.81 -8.73 -0.48
C GLU A 118 -11.73 -8.01 0.51
N SER A 119 -11.61 -6.69 0.62
CA SER A 119 -12.48 -5.90 1.50
C SER A 119 -13.96 -6.07 1.15
N GLY A 120 -14.26 -6.34 -0.12
CA GLY A 120 -15.62 -6.61 -0.56
C GLY A 120 -16.23 -7.83 0.14
N PHE A 121 -15.45 -8.87 0.46
CA PHE A 121 -15.95 -10.04 1.20
C PHE A 121 -16.32 -9.68 2.65
N TYR A 122 -15.49 -8.86 3.29
CA TYR A 122 -15.63 -8.47 4.70
C TYR A 122 -16.71 -7.40 4.99
N GLN A 123 -17.44 -6.96 3.97
CA GLN A 123 -18.60 -6.07 4.11
C GLN A 123 -19.85 -6.84 4.54
N SER A 124 -20.55 -6.33 5.54
CA SER A 124 -21.73 -6.97 6.12
C SER A 124 -22.85 -7.14 5.08
N GLY A 125 -23.23 -8.39 4.80
CA GLY A 125 -24.26 -8.73 3.82
C GLY A 125 -23.78 -8.75 2.37
N SER A 126 -22.47 -8.61 2.15
CA SER A 126 -21.85 -8.78 0.84
C SER A 126 -22.00 -10.20 0.31
N LYS A 127 -21.97 -10.31 -1.02
CA LYS A 127 -21.88 -11.59 -1.76
C LYS A 127 -20.62 -11.69 -2.60
N THR A 128 -19.71 -10.73 -2.40
CA THR A 128 -18.43 -10.69 -3.09
C THR A 128 -17.62 -11.90 -2.62
N PRO A 129 -16.97 -12.66 -3.53
CA PRO A 129 -16.12 -13.77 -3.13
C PRO A 129 -14.85 -13.26 -2.42
N PRO A 130 -14.18 -14.10 -1.60
CA PRO A 130 -12.88 -13.78 -1.02
C PRO A 130 -11.80 -13.89 -2.10
N TYR A 131 -11.64 -12.83 -2.89
CA TYR A 131 -10.77 -12.82 -4.06
C TYR A 131 -9.31 -13.11 -3.73
N MET A 132 -8.77 -12.51 -2.66
CA MET A 132 -7.40 -12.73 -2.24
C MET A 132 -7.17 -14.19 -1.84
N GLU A 133 -8.05 -14.77 -1.02
CA GLU A 133 -7.88 -16.17 -0.61
C GLU A 133 -8.00 -17.13 -1.78
N ASN A 134 -8.99 -16.93 -2.64
CA ASN A 134 -9.16 -17.76 -3.83
C ASN A 134 -7.94 -17.70 -4.75
N VAL A 135 -7.39 -16.51 -5.00
CA VAL A 135 -6.22 -16.37 -5.86
C VAL A 135 -4.97 -16.94 -5.20
N LEU A 136 -4.73 -16.69 -3.91
CA LEU A 136 -3.58 -17.27 -3.22
C LEU A 136 -3.63 -18.80 -3.23
N HIS A 137 -4.80 -19.41 -3.03
CA HIS A 137 -4.96 -20.86 -3.22
C HIS A 137 -4.68 -21.32 -4.66
N GLN A 138 -5.17 -20.59 -5.68
CA GLN A 138 -4.86 -20.89 -7.09
C GLN A 138 -3.36 -20.79 -7.40
N LEU A 139 -2.64 -19.92 -6.70
CA LEU A 139 -1.18 -19.76 -6.81
C LEU A 139 -0.40 -20.80 -6.00
N GLY A 140 -1.09 -21.71 -5.30
CA GLY A 140 -0.49 -22.79 -4.53
C GLY A 140 -0.12 -22.45 -3.09
N PHE A 141 -0.63 -21.34 -2.54
CA PHE A 141 -0.56 -21.08 -1.11
C PHE A 141 -1.60 -21.93 -0.36
N ASP A 142 -1.20 -22.59 0.71
CA ASP A 142 -2.02 -23.57 1.43
C ASP A 142 -2.51 -23.07 2.79
N MET A 143 -1.82 -22.08 3.36
CA MET A 143 -2.23 -21.34 4.54
C MET A 143 -2.42 -19.87 4.16
N VAL A 144 -3.65 -19.37 4.22
CA VAL A 144 -3.99 -17.97 3.91
C VAL A 144 -4.76 -17.39 5.08
N GLU A 145 -4.31 -16.23 5.57
CA GLU A 145 -4.94 -15.46 6.63
C GLU A 145 -5.33 -14.07 6.11
N THR A 146 -6.63 -13.80 6.11
CA THR A 146 -7.19 -12.46 5.83
C THR A 146 -7.97 -11.91 7.04
N GLY A 147 -7.73 -12.44 8.24
CA GLY A 147 -8.40 -12.02 9.47
C GLY A 147 -8.29 -10.53 9.80
N SER A 148 -7.21 -9.87 9.36
CA SER A 148 -6.99 -8.42 9.55
C SER A 148 -8.05 -7.53 8.87
N TYR A 149 -8.80 -8.05 7.89
CA TYR A 149 -9.86 -7.30 7.20
C TYR A 149 -11.14 -7.13 8.04
N ARG A 150 -11.27 -7.92 9.13
CA ARG A 150 -12.39 -7.82 10.07
C ARG A 150 -12.40 -6.44 10.72
N PHE A 151 -13.57 -5.79 10.74
CA PHE A 151 -13.75 -4.42 11.25
C PHE A 151 -12.93 -3.33 10.54
N ARG A 152 -12.29 -3.63 9.40
CA ARG A 152 -11.50 -2.68 8.61
C ARG A 152 -12.00 -2.51 7.18
N SER A 153 -13.19 -3.02 6.84
CA SER A 153 -13.66 -3.11 5.44
C SER A 153 -14.98 -2.38 5.15
N GLU A 154 -15.58 -1.73 6.16
CA GLU A 154 -16.72 -0.83 5.97
C GLU A 154 -16.26 0.62 5.79
N VAL A 155 -16.95 1.40 4.96
CA VAL A 155 -16.70 2.85 4.79
C VAL A 155 -16.81 3.60 6.12
N VAL A 156 -17.69 3.13 7.02
CA VAL A 156 -17.83 3.70 8.38
C VAL A 156 -16.66 3.35 9.29
N ASP A 157 -15.98 2.23 9.07
CA ASP A 157 -14.80 1.82 9.83
C ASP A 157 -13.58 2.69 9.43
N GLU A 158 -13.47 3.07 8.15
CA GLU A 158 -12.42 3.97 7.66
C GLU A 158 -12.62 5.43 8.11
N VAL A 159 -13.86 5.92 8.12
CA VAL A 159 -14.18 7.25 8.69
C VAL A 159 -14.03 7.25 10.22
N LEU A 160 -14.30 6.13 10.89
CA LEU A 160 -14.04 5.97 12.32
C LEU A 160 -12.55 6.08 12.62
N ASP A 161 -11.72 5.37 11.86
CA ASP A 161 -10.27 5.35 12.01
C ASP A 161 -9.67 6.77 11.90
N VAL A 162 -10.06 7.50 10.86
CA VAL A 162 -9.65 8.90 10.66
C VAL A 162 -10.11 9.83 11.79
N MET A 163 -11.25 9.56 12.43
CA MET A 163 -11.82 10.42 13.49
C MET A 163 -11.39 10.06 14.91
N THR A 164 -11.08 8.79 15.18
CA THR A 164 -10.76 8.34 16.54
C THR A 164 -9.26 8.37 16.82
N GLN A 165 -8.39 8.36 15.80
CA GLN A 165 -6.92 8.22 15.97
C GLN A 165 -6.53 7.01 16.84
N GLN A 166 -7.41 6.01 16.93
CA GLN A 166 -7.30 4.91 17.90
C GLN A 166 -7.03 3.56 17.24
N SER A 167 -6.89 3.49 15.90
CA SER A 167 -6.56 2.26 15.19
C SER A 167 -5.74 2.54 13.93
N ASP A 168 -4.45 2.88 14.07
CA ASP A 168 -3.49 2.99 12.96
C ASP A 168 -3.27 1.67 12.17
N GLY A 169 -4.21 0.73 12.21
CA GLY A 169 -4.15 -0.59 11.61
C GLY A 169 -4.49 -0.59 10.12
N VAL A 170 -3.86 -1.49 9.39
CA VAL A 170 -4.10 -1.70 7.96
C VAL A 170 -4.66 -3.10 7.73
N ALA A 171 -5.46 -3.31 6.70
CA ALA A 171 -5.84 -4.66 6.28
C ALA A 171 -4.75 -5.24 5.38
N TYR A 172 -4.46 -6.53 5.54
CA TYR A 172 -3.44 -7.24 4.78
C TYR A 172 -3.76 -8.74 4.69
N GLY A 173 -3.41 -9.36 3.56
CA GLY A 173 -3.40 -10.81 3.43
C GLY A 173 -2.02 -11.36 3.75
N LEU A 174 -1.95 -12.43 4.53
CA LEU A 174 -0.72 -13.17 4.84
C LEU A 174 -0.89 -14.60 4.34
N ALA A 175 0.06 -15.13 3.58
CA ALA A 175 -0.06 -16.49 3.04
C ALA A 175 1.27 -17.22 2.93
N ARG A 176 1.25 -18.54 3.13
CA ARG A 176 2.41 -19.41 3.10
C ARG A 176 2.31 -20.40 1.96
N LYS A 177 3.45 -20.66 1.35
CA LYS A 177 3.62 -21.66 0.30
C LYS A 177 4.94 -22.39 0.51
N GLU A 178 4.91 -23.71 0.41
CA GLU A 178 6.13 -24.51 0.35
C GLU A 178 6.75 -24.41 -1.05
N LEU A 179 8.05 -24.11 -1.10
CA LEU A 179 8.82 -24.08 -2.34
C LEU A 179 9.57 -25.39 -2.54
N MET A 180 10.02 -25.62 -3.77
CA MET A 180 10.94 -26.73 -4.05
C MET A 180 12.17 -26.63 -3.12
N PRO A 181 12.59 -27.72 -2.44
CA PRO A 181 13.76 -27.70 -1.57
C PRO A 181 15.02 -27.24 -2.30
N ALA A 182 15.96 -26.69 -1.55
CA ALA A 182 17.29 -26.38 -2.06
C ALA A 182 18.00 -27.67 -2.55
N PRO A 183 19.04 -27.57 -3.41
CA PRO A 183 19.76 -28.74 -3.91
C PRO A 183 20.36 -29.66 -2.85
N ASP A 184 20.62 -29.12 -1.64
CA ASP A 184 21.12 -29.87 -0.48
C ASP A 184 20.01 -30.54 0.36
N GLY A 185 18.75 -30.38 -0.04
CA GLY A 185 17.57 -30.92 0.63
C GLY A 185 16.96 -29.98 1.68
N THR A 186 17.50 -28.78 1.87
CA THR A 186 16.94 -27.81 2.84
C THR A 186 15.53 -27.39 2.40
N PRO A 187 14.50 -27.53 3.27
CA PRO A 187 13.15 -27.05 2.97
C PRO A 187 13.16 -25.55 2.70
N ARG A 188 12.26 -25.06 1.84
CA ARG A 188 12.14 -23.63 1.55
C ARG A 188 10.70 -23.22 1.59
N GLU A 189 10.43 -22.06 2.14
CA GLU A 189 9.08 -21.53 2.29
C GLU A 189 9.02 -20.08 1.78
N LEU A 190 7.90 -19.75 1.16
CA LEU A 190 7.53 -18.40 0.78
C LEU A 190 6.40 -17.93 1.68
N ILE A 191 6.57 -16.76 2.28
CA ILE A 191 5.50 -16.03 2.95
C ILE A 191 5.20 -14.78 2.13
N ALA A 192 3.97 -14.65 1.62
CA ALA A 192 3.51 -13.48 0.91
C ALA A 192 2.67 -12.59 1.83
N VAL A 193 2.95 -11.28 1.81
CA VAL A 193 2.18 -10.25 2.50
C VAL A 193 1.70 -9.23 1.47
N SER A 194 0.38 -9.10 1.32
CA SER A 194 -0.22 -8.07 0.47
C SER A 194 -1.00 -7.09 1.33
N VAL A 195 -0.51 -5.84 1.37
CA VAL A 195 -1.04 -4.79 2.26
C VAL A 195 -1.99 -3.87 1.49
N ARG A 196 -3.20 -3.67 2.04
CA ARG A 196 -4.23 -2.82 1.44
C ARG A 196 -3.90 -1.34 1.64
N GLY A 197 -4.08 -0.55 0.57
CA GLY A 197 -4.07 0.92 0.70
C GLY A 197 -5.40 1.50 1.18
N SER A 198 -5.61 2.79 0.91
CA SER A 198 -6.84 3.53 1.23
C SER A 198 -7.73 3.73 -0.02
N TYR A 199 -9.02 3.99 0.15
CA TYR A 199 -9.94 4.30 -0.96
C TYR A 199 -9.95 5.79 -1.31
N GLY A 200 -9.48 6.15 -2.51
CA GLY A 200 -9.76 7.46 -3.13
C GLY A 200 -9.29 8.71 -2.36
N SER A 201 -10.17 9.71 -2.18
CA SER A 201 -9.86 11.09 -1.71
C SER A 201 -9.34 11.21 -0.28
N GLU A 202 -9.22 10.08 0.43
CA GLU A 202 -8.75 9.99 1.80
C GLU A 202 -7.23 10.05 1.93
N TRP A 203 -6.48 10.10 0.82
CA TRP A 203 -5.03 10.40 0.83
C TRP A 203 -4.67 11.69 1.58
N LEU A 204 -5.64 12.60 1.79
CA LEU A 204 -5.44 13.79 2.62
C LEU A 204 -5.16 13.45 4.09
N SER A 205 -5.59 12.29 4.61
CA SER A 205 -5.25 11.83 5.97
C SER A 205 -3.78 11.38 6.09
N ASN A 206 -3.12 11.03 4.97
CA ASN A 206 -1.67 10.77 4.93
C ASN A 206 -0.83 12.03 5.23
N PHE A 207 -1.46 13.21 5.32
CA PHE A 207 -0.83 14.42 5.82
C PHE A 207 -0.92 14.57 7.34
N ASN A 208 -1.42 13.58 8.08
CA ASN A 208 -1.39 13.57 9.54
C ASN A 208 0.05 13.27 10.04
N LEU A 209 0.92 14.27 9.93
CA LEU A 209 2.33 14.22 10.36
C LEU A 209 2.47 14.42 11.89
N GLY A 210 1.62 13.73 12.68
CA GLY A 210 1.30 14.02 14.07
C GLY A 210 2.49 14.35 14.97
N ALA A 211 2.62 15.62 15.38
CA ALA A 211 3.60 16.07 16.38
C ALA A 211 3.06 16.06 17.83
N GLY A 212 1.78 15.71 18.04
CA GLY A 212 1.06 15.97 19.30
C GLY A 212 0.85 14.76 20.22
N GLU A 213 0.43 13.61 19.69
CA GLU A 213 0.19 12.39 20.49
C GLU A 213 1.31 11.35 20.33
N ALA A 214 2.16 11.55 19.32
CA ALA A 214 3.44 10.87 19.18
C ALA A 214 4.37 11.11 20.39
N ALA A 215 4.16 12.14 21.22
CA ALA A 215 5.01 12.37 22.38
C ALA A 215 4.91 11.28 23.46
N ALA A 216 3.75 10.60 23.61
CA ALA A 216 3.58 9.54 24.62
C ALA A 216 3.94 8.14 24.10
N ALA A 217 3.74 7.87 22.79
CA ALA A 217 4.17 6.63 22.15
C ALA A 217 5.67 6.67 21.76
N ALA A 218 6.20 7.83 21.37
CA ALA A 218 7.64 8.02 21.11
C ALA A 218 8.48 8.06 22.40
N GLU A 219 7.89 8.34 23.56
CA GLU A 219 8.60 8.16 24.85
C GLU A 219 8.86 6.69 25.17
N ALA A 220 8.11 5.76 24.55
CA ALA A 220 8.32 4.32 24.64
C ALA A 220 9.13 3.74 23.44
N LEU A 221 9.28 4.48 22.33
CA LEU A 221 9.90 4.06 21.07
C LEU A 221 11.15 4.88 20.66
N ALA A 222 11.76 5.65 21.57
CA ALA A 222 13.10 6.22 21.36
C ALA A 222 14.09 5.06 21.07
N ASP A 223 14.82 4.95 19.95
CA ASP A 223 15.71 5.96 19.40
C ASP A 223 16.24 5.65 17.96
N GLU A 224 15.56 4.84 17.11
CA GLU A 224 16.11 4.51 15.76
C GLU A 224 15.23 4.88 14.55
N ARG A 225 13.90 4.88 14.70
CA ARG A 225 12.96 5.11 13.58
C ARG A 225 12.01 6.29 13.81
N SER A 226 12.41 7.24 14.67
CA SER A 226 11.69 8.51 14.91
C SER A 226 11.56 9.39 13.66
N HIS A 227 12.25 9.02 12.59
CA HIS A 227 12.22 9.66 11.28
C HIS A 227 11.12 9.11 10.36
N ASP A 228 10.49 7.99 10.69
CA ASP A 228 9.45 7.37 9.86
C ASP A 228 8.07 7.99 10.10
N HIS A 229 7.19 7.90 9.11
CA HIS A 229 5.80 8.32 9.25
C HIS A 229 5.07 7.42 10.27
N THR A 230 4.70 7.98 11.42
CA THR A 230 4.19 7.23 12.58
C THR A 230 3.01 6.30 12.25
N GLY A 231 2.02 6.76 11.48
CA GLY A 231 0.88 5.92 11.12
C GLY A 231 1.25 4.71 10.25
N TYR A 232 2.27 4.82 9.40
CA TYR A 232 2.72 3.68 8.60
C TYR A 232 3.62 2.75 9.42
N GLN A 233 4.39 3.31 10.34
CA GLN A 233 5.24 2.55 11.25
C GLN A 233 4.42 1.66 12.19
N VAL A 234 3.33 2.16 12.77
CA VAL A 234 2.45 1.37 13.65
C VAL A 234 1.84 0.19 12.88
N ALA A 235 1.30 0.44 11.68
CA ALA A 235 0.79 -0.61 10.80
C ALA A 235 1.86 -1.65 10.41
N ALA A 236 3.08 -1.20 10.10
CA ALA A 236 4.18 -2.11 9.77
C ALA A 236 4.59 -2.97 10.96
N LEU A 237 4.61 -2.42 12.18
CA LEU A 237 4.92 -3.15 13.40
C LEU A 237 3.84 -4.20 13.76
N GLU A 238 2.56 -3.92 13.49
CA GLU A 238 1.47 -4.89 13.65
C GLU A 238 1.73 -6.11 12.75
N ILE A 239 1.96 -5.88 11.46
CA ILE A 239 2.23 -6.95 10.49
C ILE A 239 3.51 -7.70 10.85
N LEU A 240 4.56 -6.99 11.27
CA LEU A 240 5.84 -7.59 11.66
C LEU A 240 5.67 -8.61 12.79
N GLY A 241 4.82 -8.32 13.78
CA GLY A 241 4.55 -9.25 14.88
C GLY A 241 3.90 -10.57 14.41
N GLU A 242 2.98 -10.52 13.44
CA GLU A 242 2.38 -11.74 12.87
C GLU A 242 3.34 -12.47 11.92
N LEU A 243 4.09 -11.72 11.09
CA LEU A 243 5.09 -12.29 10.21
C LEU A 243 6.21 -12.99 10.98
N ASP A 244 6.69 -12.40 12.07
CA ASP A 244 7.73 -12.99 12.93
C ASP A 244 7.30 -14.37 13.43
N ALA A 245 6.04 -14.55 13.83
CA ALA A 245 5.53 -15.86 14.26
C ALA A 245 5.62 -16.91 13.15
N TRP A 246 5.33 -16.54 11.90
CA TRP A 246 5.38 -17.45 10.76
C TRP A 246 6.81 -17.79 10.35
N VAL A 247 7.71 -16.79 10.40
CA VAL A 247 9.14 -16.99 10.14
C VAL A 247 9.74 -17.91 11.20
N ASP A 248 9.45 -17.67 12.49
CA ASP A 248 9.91 -18.50 13.60
C ASP A 248 9.42 -19.96 13.48
N GLU A 249 8.17 -20.16 13.06
CA GLU A 249 7.63 -21.49 12.81
C GLU A 249 8.34 -22.22 11.66
N ALA A 250 8.66 -21.51 10.57
CA ALA A 250 9.40 -22.05 9.44
C ALA A 250 10.85 -22.37 9.80
N ASP A 251 11.51 -21.47 10.53
CA ASP A 251 12.87 -21.65 11.04
C ASP A 251 12.94 -22.84 12.01
N ALA A 252 11.92 -23.05 12.86
CA ALA A 252 11.83 -24.22 13.73
C ALA A 252 11.71 -25.55 12.97
N ARG A 253 11.22 -25.51 11.71
CA ARG A 253 11.24 -26.66 10.78
C ARG A 253 12.55 -26.77 9.99
N GLY A 254 13.47 -25.83 10.14
CA GLY A 254 14.72 -25.75 9.42
C GLY A 254 14.58 -25.25 7.97
N ALA A 255 13.48 -24.56 7.65
CA ALA A 255 13.25 -24.03 6.32
C ALA A 255 14.06 -22.74 6.06
N GLU A 256 14.46 -22.50 4.82
CA GLU A 256 14.88 -21.17 4.39
C GLU A 256 13.66 -20.35 4.00
N VAL A 257 13.50 -19.17 4.59
CA VAL A 257 12.33 -18.33 4.36
C VAL A 257 12.62 -17.22 3.34
N SER A 258 11.75 -17.10 2.34
CA SER A 258 11.63 -15.92 1.50
C SER A 258 10.32 -15.19 1.82
N VAL A 259 10.35 -13.86 1.84
CA VAL A 259 9.17 -13.03 2.09
C VAL A 259 8.91 -12.16 0.87
N LEU A 260 7.69 -12.26 0.31
CA LEU A 260 7.21 -11.36 -0.74
C LEU A 260 6.34 -10.28 -0.09
N LEU A 261 6.76 -9.02 -0.17
CA LEU A 261 6.02 -7.87 0.34
C LEU A 261 5.47 -7.05 -0.84
N THR A 262 4.17 -6.81 -0.85
CA THR A 262 3.54 -5.97 -1.86
C THR A 262 2.42 -5.11 -1.29
N GLY A 263 2.16 -3.99 -1.94
CA GLY A 263 1.07 -3.10 -1.59
C GLY A 263 1.02 -1.91 -2.52
N HIS A 264 -0.15 -1.27 -2.57
CA HIS A 264 -0.40 -0.09 -3.38
C HIS A 264 -0.74 1.12 -2.49
N SER A 265 -0.30 2.32 -2.86
CA SER A 265 -0.57 3.57 -2.12
C SER A 265 -0.07 3.47 -0.66
N ARG A 266 -0.94 3.74 0.33
CA ARG A 266 -0.67 3.49 1.76
C ARG A 266 -0.17 2.07 2.04
N GLY A 267 -0.69 1.06 1.34
CA GLY A 267 -0.23 -0.32 1.49
C GLY A 267 1.20 -0.49 1.01
N GLY A 268 1.59 0.21 -0.06
CA GLY A 268 2.98 0.24 -0.55
C GLY A 268 3.93 0.90 0.44
N ALA A 269 3.50 1.97 1.12
CA ALA A 269 4.27 2.61 2.17
C ALA A 269 4.54 1.68 3.36
N VAL A 270 3.50 0.99 3.83
CA VAL A 270 3.60 0.03 4.94
C VAL A 270 4.47 -1.17 4.54
N ALA A 271 4.26 -1.75 3.35
CA ALA A 271 5.04 -2.88 2.85
C ALA A 271 6.54 -2.50 2.68
N GLY A 272 6.84 -1.31 2.16
CA GLY A 272 8.23 -0.83 2.04
C GLY A 272 8.89 -0.57 3.39
N LEU A 273 8.16 -0.02 4.36
CA LEU A 273 8.69 0.15 5.73
C LEU A 273 8.95 -1.20 6.41
N LEU A 274 8.02 -2.16 6.27
CA LEU A 274 8.19 -3.52 6.77
C LEU A 274 9.42 -4.20 6.18
N ALA A 275 9.64 -4.05 4.86
CA ALA A 275 10.84 -4.56 4.20
C ALA A 275 12.11 -3.94 4.81
N ALA A 276 12.14 -2.62 4.97
CA ALA A 276 13.26 -1.92 5.59
C ALA A 276 13.51 -2.37 7.05
N MET A 277 12.45 -2.68 7.82
CA MET A 277 12.58 -3.22 9.19
C MET A 277 13.25 -4.61 9.19
N LEU A 278 12.89 -5.47 8.25
CA LEU A 278 13.51 -6.79 8.09
C LEU A 278 14.98 -6.67 7.67
N ASP A 279 15.30 -5.76 6.74
CA ASP A 279 16.68 -5.50 6.29
C ASP A 279 17.54 -4.91 7.42
N ASP A 280 17.00 -3.99 8.23
CA ASP A 280 17.69 -3.42 9.40
C ASP A 280 18.03 -4.52 10.42
N ARG A 281 17.07 -5.42 10.73
CA ARG A 281 17.29 -6.57 11.63
C ARG A 281 18.33 -7.53 11.08
N ALA A 282 18.34 -7.77 9.76
CA ALA A 282 19.33 -8.61 9.11
C ALA A 282 20.75 -8.02 9.23
N ALA A 283 20.90 -6.70 9.04
CA ALA A 283 22.17 -5.99 9.17
C ALA A 283 22.68 -5.90 10.63
N ALA A 284 21.77 -5.81 11.61
CA ALA A 284 22.14 -5.87 13.02
C ALA A 284 22.74 -7.24 13.41
N GLY A 285 22.21 -8.33 12.82
CA GLY A 285 22.71 -9.70 13.03
C GLY A 285 24.08 -9.99 12.41
N THR A 286 24.52 -9.23 11.40
CA THR A 286 25.84 -9.39 10.76
C THR A 286 26.94 -8.58 11.47
N GLY A 287 26.58 -7.74 12.44
CA GLY A 287 27.51 -6.86 13.15
C GLY A 287 28.05 -5.71 12.27
N GLU A 288 27.50 -5.49 11.08
CA GLU A 288 27.94 -4.45 10.15
C GLU A 288 27.53 -3.04 10.61
N ASP A 289 26.47 -2.93 11.43
CA ASP A 289 25.90 -1.66 11.89
C ASP A 289 25.92 -1.46 13.42
N ALA A 290 26.62 -2.31 14.20
CA ALA A 290 26.68 -2.16 15.66
C ALA A 290 27.43 -0.87 16.06
N ARG A 291 26.69 0.21 16.34
CA ARG A 291 27.26 1.50 16.78
C ARG A 291 27.60 1.47 18.27
N THR A 292 26.87 0.71 19.09
CA THR A 292 27.18 0.43 20.50
C THR A 292 26.68 -0.94 20.99
N GLU A 293 27.20 -1.45 22.13
CA GLU A 293 26.75 -2.70 22.78
C GLU A 293 25.28 -2.67 23.26
N ALA A 294 24.68 -1.48 23.40
CA ALA A 294 23.27 -1.32 23.78
C ALA A 294 22.31 -1.54 22.60
N ASP A 295 22.70 -1.15 21.38
CA ASP A 295 21.91 -1.31 20.16
C ASP A 295 21.74 -2.80 19.80
N ALA A 296 22.78 -3.61 20.07
CA ALA A 296 22.76 -5.06 19.89
C ALA A 296 21.83 -5.81 20.86
N ALA A 297 21.38 -5.16 21.95
CA ALA A 297 20.55 -5.78 22.99
C ALA A 297 19.04 -5.48 22.83
N ALA A 298 18.66 -4.48 22.02
CA ALA A 298 17.26 -4.05 21.83
C ALA A 298 16.53 -4.82 20.72
N GLN A 299 17.26 -5.44 19.79
CA GLN A 299 16.71 -6.29 18.74
C GLN A 299 17.34 -7.68 18.90
N ALA A 300 16.55 -8.68 19.29
CA ALA A 300 17.05 -10.06 19.28
C ALA A 300 17.44 -10.39 17.84
N PRO A 301 18.72 -10.70 17.54
CA PRO A 301 19.12 -11.01 16.17
C PRO A 301 18.33 -12.23 15.70
N MET A 302 17.72 -12.15 14.51
CA MET A 302 17.11 -13.31 13.90
C MET A 302 18.19 -14.38 13.71
N GLN A 303 17.92 -15.63 14.10
CA GLN A 303 18.87 -16.72 13.89
C GLN A 303 19.16 -16.91 12.40
N ARG A 304 18.16 -16.66 11.55
CA ARG A 304 18.29 -16.60 10.09
C ARG A 304 17.38 -15.50 9.53
N ALA A 305 17.97 -14.45 8.97
CA ALA A 305 17.17 -13.40 8.35
C ALA A 305 16.48 -13.92 7.07
N PRO A 306 15.18 -13.65 6.86
CA PRO A 306 14.49 -14.04 5.64
C PRO A 306 15.02 -13.27 4.43
N ARG A 307 14.87 -13.85 3.24
CA ARG A 307 15.16 -13.15 1.98
C ARG A 307 13.96 -12.31 1.59
N VAL A 308 14.10 -10.99 1.59
CA VAL A 308 12.99 -10.06 1.38
C VAL A 308 12.92 -9.61 -0.07
N PHE A 309 11.80 -9.86 -0.74
CA PHE A 309 11.47 -9.38 -2.08
C PHE A 309 10.31 -8.38 -1.94
N ALA A 310 10.57 -7.09 -2.12
CA ALA A 310 9.56 -6.06 -1.92
C ALA A 310 9.27 -5.28 -3.20
N TYR A 311 7.99 -5.24 -3.59
CA TYR A 311 7.48 -4.54 -4.77
C TYR A 311 6.31 -3.66 -4.34
N THR A 312 6.54 -2.35 -4.29
CA THR A 312 5.52 -1.38 -3.88
C THR A 312 5.03 -0.59 -5.09
N PHE A 313 3.76 -0.21 -5.10
CA PHE A 313 3.15 0.51 -6.22
C PHE A 313 2.54 1.81 -5.69
N ALA A 314 2.75 2.90 -6.41
CA ALA A 314 2.16 4.19 -6.04
C ALA A 314 2.49 4.64 -4.59
N SER A 315 3.63 4.18 -4.08
CA SER A 315 4.00 4.36 -2.68
C SER A 315 4.36 5.83 -2.41
N PRO A 316 3.74 6.50 -1.42
CA PRO A 316 4.19 7.81 -0.98
C PRO A 316 5.59 7.71 -0.35
N ARG A 317 6.22 8.86 -0.10
CA ARG A 317 7.47 8.92 0.67
C ARG A 317 7.18 8.62 2.15
N THR A 318 8.06 7.89 2.82
CA THR A 318 7.75 7.27 4.12
C THR A 318 8.69 7.66 5.26
N THR A 319 9.87 8.22 4.96
CA THR A 319 10.88 8.47 5.99
C THR A 319 11.63 9.78 5.76
N LEU A 320 12.02 10.43 6.86
CA LEU A 320 12.99 11.53 6.88
C LEU A 320 14.45 11.03 6.95
N ASN A 321 14.65 9.72 6.98
CA ASN A 321 15.99 9.15 6.99
C ASN A 321 16.66 9.36 5.63
N ALA A 322 17.64 10.26 5.58
CA ALA A 322 18.40 10.56 4.37
C ALA A 322 19.18 9.35 3.79
N ARG A 323 19.27 8.25 4.54
CA ARG A 323 19.86 6.97 4.12
C ARG A 323 18.83 5.97 3.61
N GLY A 324 17.62 6.42 3.25
CA GLY A 324 16.57 5.56 2.69
C GLY A 324 17.01 4.79 1.42
N ASN A 325 18.00 5.30 0.70
CA ASN A 325 18.57 4.68 -0.51
C ASN A 325 19.86 3.87 -0.25
N ASP A 326 20.21 3.57 1.00
CA ASP A 326 21.37 2.73 1.31
C ASP A 326 21.26 1.36 0.62
N ALA A 327 22.40 0.80 0.22
CA ALA A 327 22.45 -0.47 -0.53
C ALA A 327 21.79 -1.66 0.18
N ARG A 328 21.65 -1.59 1.51
CA ARG A 328 20.94 -2.60 2.31
C ARG A 328 19.47 -2.75 1.91
N TYR A 329 18.85 -1.66 1.46
CA TYR A 329 17.45 -1.61 1.01
C TYR A 329 17.28 -1.87 -0.50
N GLY A 330 18.34 -2.33 -1.19
CA GLY A 330 18.35 -2.52 -2.65
C GLY A 330 17.40 -3.59 -3.19
N ASN A 331 16.69 -4.29 -2.31
CA ASN A 331 15.65 -5.30 -2.55
C ASN A 331 14.21 -4.74 -2.44
N ILE A 332 14.07 -3.44 -2.17
CA ILE A 332 12.78 -2.74 -2.13
C ILE A 332 12.63 -1.93 -3.41
N PHE A 333 11.75 -2.38 -4.30
CA PHE A 333 11.47 -1.72 -5.57
C PHE A 333 10.15 -0.94 -5.48
N ASN A 334 10.23 0.39 -5.63
CA ASN A 334 9.06 1.27 -5.61
C ASN A 334 8.68 1.64 -7.04
N ILE A 335 7.63 1.05 -7.59
CA ILE A 335 7.11 1.38 -8.91
C ILE A 335 6.34 2.69 -8.81
N VAL A 336 6.83 3.73 -9.48
CA VAL A 336 6.32 5.10 -9.39
C VAL A 336 5.84 5.61 -10.74
N ASN A 337 4.66 6.22 -10.78
CA ASN A 337 4.11 6.82 -11.98
C ASN A 337 4.37 8.33 -11.96
N PRO A 338 5.07 8.91 -12.95
CA PRO A 338 5.27 10.36 -13.03
C PRO A 338 3.96 11.16 -13.02
N ALA A 339 2.88 10.60 -13.58
CA ALA A 339 1.55 11.20 -13.55
C ALA A 339 0.73 10.87 -12.28
N ASP A 340 1.37 10.41 -11.21
CA ASP A 340 0.76 10.17 -9.90
C ASP A 340 1.32 11.12 -8.82
N LEU A 341 0.45 12.01 -8.32
CA LEU A 341 0.79 12.97 -7.27
C LEU A 341 1.15 12.30 -5.94
N VAL A 342 0.59 11.13 -5.62
CA VAL A 342 0.79 10.48 -4.30
C VAL A 342 2.25 10.06 -4.13
N THR A 343 2.90 9.61 -5.20
CA THR A 343 4.33 9.26 -5.19
C THR A 343 5.23 10.48 -4.89
N ASN A 344 4.70 11.69 -5.07
CA ASN A 344 5.40 12.93 -4.79
C ASN A 344 5.13 13.48 -3.39
N LEU A 345 4.39 12.76 -2.55
CA LEU A 345 4.00 13.19 -1.22
C LEU A 345 4.42 12.19 -0.13
N PRO A 346 4.76 12.66 1.08
CA PRO A 346 5.16 14.04 1.41
C PRO A 346 6.34 14.52 0.53
N LEU A 347 6.54 15.84 0.46
CA LEU A 347 7.50 16.40 -0.49
C LEU A 347 8.94 16.05 -0.11
N GLU A 348 9.75 15.76 -1.12
CA GLU A 348 11.20 15.61 -0.97
C GLU A 348 11.88 16.89 -0.47
N SER A 349 11.36 18.06 -0.85
CA SER A 349 11.82 19.35 -0.32
C SER A 349 11.62 19.49 1.19
N TRP A 350 10.79 18.64 1.81
CA TRP A 350 10.63 18.56 3.26
C TRP A 350 11.57 17.56 3.92
N GLY A 351 12.41 16.87 3.14
CA GLY A 351 13.36 15.85 3.57
C GLY A 351 12.81 14.41 3.51
N TYR A 352 11.58 14.21 3.02
CA TYR A 352 11.00 12.87 2.92
C TYR A 352 11.57 12.12 1.72
N VAL A 353 11.85 10.83 1.90
CA VAL A 353 12.27 9.86 0.87
C VAL A 353 11.52 8.54 1.04
N ARG A 354 11.71 7.61 0.11
CA ARG A 354 11.32 6.19 0.27
C ARG A 354 12.55 5.36 0.62
N TYR A 355 12.32 4.23 1.27
CA TYR A 355 13.32 3.17 1.36
C TYR A 355 13.44 2.44 0.02
N GLY A 356 14.66 2.12 -0.40
CA GLY A 356 14.94 1.31 -1.57
C GLY A 356 15.16 2.07 -2.88
N VAL A 357 14.79 1.43 -3.99
CA VAL A 357 15.05 1.87 -5.36
C VAL A 357 13.73 2.22 -6.05
N ASP A 358 13.61 3.46 -6.52
CA ASP A 358 12.49 3.87 -7.35
C ASP A 358 12.64 3.32 -8.77
N VAL A 359 11.58 2.70 -9.29
CA VAL A 359 11.46 2.18 -10.66
C VAL A 359 10.38 3.00 -11.36
N PRO A 360 10.75 4.07 -12.09
CA PRO A 360 9.77 4.94 -12.74
C PRO A 360 9.12 4.24 -13.94
N LEU A 361 7.80 4.37 -14.02
CA LEU A 361 7.05 4.11 -15.24
C LEU A 361 7.36 5.19 -16.29
N PRO A 362 7.09 4.96 -17.59
CA PRO A 362 7.46 5.90 -18.64
C PRO A 362 6.95 7.32 -18.40
N SER A 363 7.87 8.29 -18.48
CA SER A 363 7.58 9.72 -18.43
C SER A 363 7.28 10.26 -19.84
N LEU A 364 6.48 11.32 -19.91
CA LEU A 364 6.17 12.03 -21.16
C LEU A 364 7.41 12.37 -22.01
N ASP A 365 8.52 12.69 -21.34
CA ASP A 365 9.76 13.13 -21.98
C ASP A 365 10.66 11.96 -22.43
N ASP A 366 10.29 10.71 -22.13
CA ASP A 366 11.10 9.56 -22.52
C ASP A 366 10.97 9.24 -24.02
N GLU A 367 12.08 8.86 -24.65
CA GLU A 367 12.10 8.40 -26.04
C GLU A 367 11.19 7.18 -26.22
N GLY A 368 10.29 7.22 -27.20
CA GLY A 368 9.32 6.12 -27.45
C GLY A 368 8.12 6.11 -26.50
N PHE A 369 7.90 7.17 -25.69
CA PHE A 369 6.76 7.27 -24.79
C PHE A 369 5.43 7.02 -25.50
N GLY A 370 5.20 7.61 -26.68
CA GLY A 370 3.94 7.46 -27.41
C GLY A 370 3.57 6.02 -27.75
N GLU A 371 4.55 5.18 -28.11
CA GLU A 371 4.33 3.76 -28.40
C GLU A 371 4.04 2.97 -27.12
N ARG A 372 4.83 3.19 -26.06
CA ARG A 372 4.60 2.56 -24.75
C ARG A 372 3.26 2.96 -24.14
N PHE A 373 2.87 4.21 -24.31
CA PHE A 373 1.61 4.74 -23.82
C PHE A 373 0.41 4.15 -24.58
N ALA A 374 0.52 3.96 -25.89
CA ALA A 374 -0.49 3.26 -26.67
C ALA A 374 -0.63 1.79 -26.23
N ALA A 375 0.48 1.09 -26.00
CA ALA A 375 0.46 -0.29 -25.50
C ALA A 375 -0.17 -0.39 -24.10
N MET A 376 0.11 0.58 -23.21
CA MET A 376 -0.56 0.64 -21.91
C MET A 376 -2.06 0.88 -22.05
N GLN A 377 -2.50 1.78 -22.93
CA GLN A 377 -3.93 2.00 -23.16
C GLN A 377 -4.63 0.74 -23.68
N ASP A 378 -4.00 -0.01 -24.58
CA ASP A 378 -4.53 -1.28 -25.07
C ASP A 378 -4.64 -2.32 -23.95
N ALA A 379 -3.62 -2.42 -23.08
CA ALA A 379 -3.65 -3.29 -21.91
C ALA A 379 -4.74 -2.88 -20.91
N PHE A 380 -4.91 -1.58 -20.66
CA PHE A 380 -5.98 -1.06 -19.81
C PHE A 380 -7.36 -1.38 -20.41
N GLU A 381 -7.58 -1.13 -21.71
CA GLU A 381 -8.85 -1.43 -22.37
C GLU A 381 -9.15 -2.93 -22.33
N HIS A 382 -8.13 -3.80 -22.44
CA HIS A 382 -8.27 -5.24 -22.28
C HIS A 382 -8.68 -5.63 -20.85
N LEU A 383 -8.00 -5.10 -19.84
CA LEU A 383 -8.26 -5.38 -18.42
C LEU A 383 -9.65 -4.90 -17.98
N THR A 384 -10.04 -3.71 -18.45
CA THR A 384 -11.18 -2.96 -17.89
C THR A 384 -12.42 -2.98 -18.79
N GLY A 385 -12.29 -3.35 -20.06
CA GLY A 385 -13.37 -3.30 -21.04
C GLY A 385 -13.79 -1.89 -21.45
N GLY A 386 -13.05 -0.86 -21.04
CA GLY A 386 -13.31 0.54 -21.37
C GLY A 386 -12.03 1.29 -21.69
N ARG A 387 -12.13 2.34 -22.52
CA ARG A 387 -11.00 3.22 -22.76
C ARG A 387 -10.66 4.03 -21.52
N ASP A 388 -9.38 4.01 -21.18
CA ASP A 388 -8.88 4.78 -20.05
C ASP A 388 -9.08 6.28 -20.27
N SER A 389 -9.17 6.98 -19.16
CA SER A 389 -9.18 8.43 -19.07
C SER A 389 -8.05 8.93 -18.15
N TYR A 390 -7.07 8.06 -17.88
CA TYR A 390 -5.70 8.42 -17.54
C TYR A 390 -5.15 9.41 -18.56
N ASP A 391 -4.40 10.34 -18.02
CA ASP A 391 -3.86 11.45 -18.76
C ASP A 391 -2.39 11.60 -18.41
N ALA A 392 -1.52 11.19 -19.32
CA ALA A 392 -0.09 11.33 -19.12
C ALA A 392 0.32 12.81 -18.98
N GLU A 393 -0.38 13.74 -19.64
CA GLU A 393 -0.15 15.19 -19.52
C GLU A 393 -0.36 15.72 -18.09
N ALA A 394 -0.97 14.93 -17.20
CA ALA A 394 -1.09 15.26 -15.78
C ALA A 394 0.28 15.39 -15.08
N GLU A 395 1.32 14.72 -15.59
CA GLU A 395 2.71 14.84 -15.09
C GLU A 395 3.14 16.31 -15.00
N THR A 396 3.01 17.08 -16.08
CA THR A 396 3.37 18.51 -16.09
C THR A 396 2.55 19.34 -15.10
N ALA A 397 1.27 18.99 -14.91
CA ALA A 397 0.41 19.66 -13.94
C ALA A 397 0.83 19.34 -12.49
N ILE A 398 1.24 18.09 -12.24
CA ILE A 398 1.75 17.60 -10.95
C ILE A 398 3.06 18.30 -10.61
N ASP A 399 4.01 18.40 -11.53
CA ASP A 399 5.26 19.13 -11.33
C ASP A 399 5.00 20.58 -10.92
N GLY A 400 4.06 21.22 -11.61
CA GLY A 400 3.62 22.58 -11.30
C GLY A 400 2.97 22.71 -9.92
N VAL A 401 2.31 21.66 -9.41
CA VAL A 401 1.72 21.63 -8.07
C VAL A 401 2.79 21.38 -7.02
N VAL A 402 3.66 20.40 -7.22
CA VAL A 402 4.78 20.06 -6.34
C VAL A 402 5.68 21.28 -6.13
N ALA A 403 6.07 21.97 -7.21
CA ALA A 403 6.88 23.17 -7.13
C ALA A 403 6.19 24.32 -6.37
N GLU A 404 4.88 24.50 -6.56
CA GLU A 404 4.12 25.52 -5.85
C GLU A 404 3.93 25.18 -4.36
N LEU A 405 3.70 23.91 -4.04
CA LEU A 405 3.63 23.44 -2.66
C LEU A 405 4.97 23.62 -1.95
N ALA A 406 6.08 23.25 -2.56
CA ALA A 406 7.42 23.46 -2.01
C ALA A 406 7.69 24.94 -1.70
N ARG A 407 7.17 25.87 -2.52
CA ARG A 407 7.32 27.31 -2.33
C ARG A 407 6.37 27.89 -1.26
N THR A 408 5.13 27.42 -1.21
CA THR A 408 4.06 28.00 -0.36
C THR A 408 3.97 27.35 1.02
N VAL A 409 4.36 26.09 1.12
CA VAL A 409 4.38 25.26 2.32
C VAL A 409 5.79 24.65 2.42
N PRO A 410 6.79 25.40 2.93
CA PRO A 410 8.20 24.99 2.84
C PRO A 410 8.57 23.85 3.80
N THR A 411 7.71 23.51 4.76
CA THR A 411 7.96 22.45 5.73
C THR A 411 6.70 21.65 6.02
N ALA A 412 6.86 20.39 6.44
CA ALA A 412 5.81 19.55 6.99
C ALA A 412 4.99 20.25 8.09
N GLY A 413 5.67 20.95 9.01
CA GLY A 413 4.99 21.70 10.08
C GLY A 413 4.13 22.86 9.57
N ALA A 414 4.49 23.48 8.44
CA ALA A 414 3.70 24.55 7.84
C ALA A 414 2.38 24.03 7.25
N LEU A 415 2.34 22.76 6.80
CA LEU A 415 1.15 22.11 6.29
C LEU A 415 0.06 21.98 7.36
N MET A 416 0.45 21.69 8.60
CA MET A 416 -0.45 21.51 9.75
C MET A 416 -1.11 22.82 10.21
N THR A 417 -0.80 23.95 9.57
CA THR A 417 -1.46 25.23 9.83
C THR A 417 -2.71 25.40 8.95
N PRO A 418 -3.76 26.13 9.40
CA PRO A 418 -4.91 26.43 8.56
C PRO A 418 -4.55 27.10 7.23
N ARG A 419 -3.45 27.88 7.22
CA ARG A 419 -2.91 28.52 6.01
C ARG A 419 -2.24 27.50 5.08
N GLY A 420 -1.51 26.54 5.62
CA GLY A 420 -0.91 25.44 4.87
C GLY A 420 -1.97 24.60 4.16
N VAL A 421 -2.96 24.11 4.91
CA VAL A 421 -4.12 23.36 4.38
C VAL A 421 -4.83 24.15 3.27
N ALA A 422 -5.11 25.45 3.50
CA ALA A 422 -5.74 26.30 2.49
C ALA A 422 -4.87 26.51 1.24
N SER A 423 -3.54 26.53 1.38
CA SER A 423 -2.61 26.66 0.26
C SER A 423 -2.56 25.39 -0.58
N VAL A 424 -2.59 24.21 0.06
CA VAL A 424 -2.70 22.92 -0.65
C VAL A 424 -4.04 22.81 -1.38
N ALA A 425 -5.15 23.10 -0.70
CA ALA A 425 -6.47 23.07 -1.31
C ALA A 425 -6.57 24.04 -2.50
N ALA A 426 -5.95 25.22 -2.40
CA ALA A 426 -5.90 26.18 -3.50
C ALA A 426 -4.99 25.71 -4.65
N ALA A 427 -3.80 25.19 -4.36
CA ALA A 427 -2.87 24.67 -5.38
C ALA A 427 -3.52 23.52 -6.17
N CYS A 428 -4.19 22.60 -5.48
CA CYS A 428 -4.98 21.54 -6.11
C CYS A 428 -6.18 22.12 -6.87
N ALA A 429 -7.05 22.92 -6.25
CA ALA A 429 -8.26 23.41 -6.92
C ALA A 429 -7.99 24.29 -8.16
N LEU A 430 -6.86 25.00 -8.21
CA LEU A 430 -6.52 25.91 -9.32
C LEU A 430 -5.82 25.21 -10.50
N ARG A 431 -5.15 24.08 -10.28
CA ARG A 431 -4.32 23.41 -11.30
C ARG A 431 -4.71 21.97 -11.56
N ILE A 432 -5.56 21.38 -10.74
CA ILE A 432 -5.86 19.95 -10.73
C ILE A 432 -7.36 19.74 -10.91
N ASN A 433 -7.73 18.92 -11.89
CA ASN A 433 -9.01 18.22 -11.85
C ASN A 433 -8.84 16.99 -10.93
N PRO A 434 -9.48 16.93 -9.74
CA PRO A 434 -9.26 15.85 -8.77
C PRO A 434 -9.52 14.46 -9.35
N THR A 435 -10.47 14.35 -10.28
CA THR A 435 -10.79 13.09 -10.96
C THR A 435 -9.74 12.67 -12.00
N ARG A 436 -8.98 13.62 -12.56
CA ARG A 436 -7.92 13.36 -13.54
C ARG A 436 -6.65 12.86 -12.87
N ILE A 437 -6.27 13.44 -11.73
CA ILE A 437 -5.07 13.02 -10.98
C ILE A 437 -5.25 11.68 -10.26
N LEU A 438 -6.43 11.40 -9.71
CA LEU A 438 -6.66 10.14 -9.02
C LEU A 438 -6.55 8.92 -9.94
N ARG A 439 -6.73 9.08 -11.25
CA ARG A 439 -6.64 7.97 -12.22
C ARG A 439 -5.23 7.45 -12.39
N GLY A 440 -4.23 8.32 -12.43
CA GLY A 440 -2.82 7.91 -12.48
C GLY A 440 -2.38 7.10 -11.27
N HIS A 441 -3.14 7.22 -10.17
CA HIS A 441 -2.96 6.50 -8.92
C HIS A 441 -3.77 5.20 -8.83
N TYR A 442 -4.53 4.79 -9.85
CA TYR A 442 -5.35 3.58 -9.74
C TYR A 442 -4.52 2.31 -9.93
N PRO A 443 -4.77 1.22 -9.16
CA PRO A 443 -4.09 -0.05 -9.35
C PRO A 443 -4.20 -0.58 -10.79
N SER A 444 -5.33 -0.36 -11.47
CA SER A 444 -5.52 -0.75 -12.87
C SER A 444 -4.54 -0.07 -13.84
N VAL A 445 -4.16 1.19 -13.58
CA VAL A 445 -3.16 1.90 -14.40
C VAL A 445 -1.77 1.31 -14.17
N TYR A 446 -1.42 1.01 -12.92
CA TYR A 446 -0.16 0.35 -12.61
C TYR A 446 -0.09 -1.05 -13.22
N ILE A 447 -1.16 -1.84 -13.13
CA ILE A 447 -1.23 -3.16 -13.77
C ILE A 447 -1.05 -3.01 -15.28
N ALA A 448 -1.82 -2.15 -15.96
CA ALA A 448 -1.71 -1.95 -17.40
C ALA A 448 -0.30 -1.52 -17.85
N TRP A 449 0.38 -0.67 -17.08
CA TRP A 449 1.79 -0.36 -17.33
C TRP A 449 2.69 -1.58 -17.16
N MET A 450 2.52 -2.33 -16.08
CA MET A 450 3.28 -3.57 -15.84
C MET A 450 3.04 -4.65 -16.89
N GLU A 451 1.88 -4.68 -17.54
CA GLU A 451 1.60 -5.62 -18.63
C GLU A 451 2.19 -5.18 -19.98
N SER A 452 2.28 -3.88 -20.21
CA SER A 452 2.67 -3.31 -21.51
C SER A 452 4.19 -3.12 -21.67
N LEU A 453 4.94 -3.14 -20.57
CA LEU A 453 6.38 -2.89 -20.61
C LEU A 453 7.15 -4.21 -20.80
N PRO A 454 8.14 -4.24 -21.71
CA PRO A 454 9.11 -5.32 -21.70
C PRO A 454 9.95 -5.19 -20.43
N GLY A 455 10.39 -6.31 -19.85
CA GLY A 455 11.10 -6.37 -18.56
C GLY A 455 12.03 -5.18 -18.33
N LEU A 456 11.60 -4.22 -17.50
CA LEU A 456 12.28 -2.94 -17.33
C LEU A 456 13.72 -3.18 -16.84
N ALA A 457 14.70 -2.74 -17.62
CA ALA A 457 16.07 -2.65 -17.16
C ALA A 457 16.18 -1.44 -16.21
N VAL A 458 16.41 -1.69 -14.92
CA VAL A 458 16.67 -0.63 -13.94
C VAL A 458 18.05 -0.04 -14.26
N ASP A 459 18.04 1.17 -14.83
CA ASP A 459 19.27 1.93 -15.05
C ASP A 459 19.62 2.64 -13.73
N ALA A 460 20.57 2.08 -12.98
CA ALA A 460 20.96 2.51 -11.63
C ALA A 460 21.67 3.89 -11.56
N GLY A 461 21.38 4.80 -12.49
CA GLY A 461 22.14 6.02 -12.75
C GLY A 461 21.35 7.30 -12.94
N ARG A 462 20.02 7.32 -12.81
CA ARG A 462 19.25 8.58 -12.80
C ARG A 462 19.19 9.11 -11.34
N PRO A 463 19.87 10.23 -11.00
CA PRO A 463 19.52 10.94 -9.78
C PRO A 463 18.09 11.48 -9.92
N ALA A 464 17.36 11.48 -8.79
CA ALA A 464 16.01 12.00 -8.66
C ALA A 464 15.85 13.42 -9.22
#